data_AF-A0A3M7P4N2-F1
#
_entry.id   AF-A0A3M7P4N2-F1
#
_cell.length_a   1.000
_cell.length_b   1.000
_cell.length_c   1.000
_cell.angle_alpha   90.00
_cell.angle_beta   90.00
_cell.angle_gamma   90.00
#
_symmetry.space_group_name_H-M   'P 1'
#
loop_
_entity.id
_entity.type
_entity.pdbx_description
1 polymer ?
#
loop_
_entity_poly.entity_id
_entity_poly.type
_entity_poly.pdbx_seq_one_letter_code
_entity_poly.pdbx_strand_id
1 'polypeptide(L)'
;TFLIAAVFDKPARSSIIKINSSNGYYGCLKCVQKGKNIPTERGFVITYPYDISNPDGPPRTEDLYNEHLEEQLITRRSKAIPHRFGIKANCSLNQLKYFNAVKNTNIDAMHNRCTLIKFETTILYFISATVN
;
A
#
# COMPACT_ATOMS: atom_id res chain seq x y z
N THR A 1 8.72 2.42 24.56
CA THR A 1 7.83 2.24 23.39
C THR A 1 8.56 2.71 22.15
N PHE A 2 8.70 1.87 21.13
CA PHE A 2 9.39 2.24 19.88
C PHE A 2 8.37 2.67 18.84
N LEU A 3 8.59 3.81 18.18
CA LEU A 3 7.78 4.25 17.04
C LEU A 3 8.55 3.92 15.76
N ILE A 4 8.05 2.98 14.96
CA ILE A 4 8.60 2.69 13.64
C ILE A 4 7.75 3.45 12.62
N ALA A 5 8.37 4.30 11.81
CA ALA A 5 7.69 4.97 10.70
C ALA A 5 8.47 4.69 9.41
N ALA A 6 7.74 4.33 8.37
CA ALA A 6 8.26 3.99 7.06
C ALA A 6 7.71 4.98 6.03
N VAL A 7 8.59 5.86 5.54
CA VAL A 7 8.29 6.83 4.49
C VAL A 7 9.08 6.44 3.26
N PHE A 8 8.37 6.22 2.15
CA PHE A 8 8.94 5.84 0.88
C PHE A 8 8.32 6.68 -0.23
N ASP A 9 9.07 6.89 -1.31
CA ASP A 9 8.46 7.34 -2.56
C ASP A 9 7.53 6.24 -3.12
N LYS A 10 6.69 6.61 -4.09
CA LYS A 10 5.70 5.68 -4.67
C LYS A 10 6.31 4.39 -5.23
N PRO A 11 7.38 4.43 -6.07
CA PRO A 11 7.96 3.21 -6.59
C PRO A 11 8.68 2.38 -5.50
N ALA A 12 9.45 2.99 -4.60
CA ALA A 12 10.14 2.25 -3.55
C ALA A 12 9.17 1.63 -2.55
N ARG A 13 8.05 2.31 -2.20
CA ARG A 13 6.99 1.73 -1.36
C ARG A 13 6.53 0.37 -1.89
N SER A 14 6.22 0.33 -3.19
CA SER A 14 5.74 -0.88 -3.86
C SER A 14 6.80 -1.99 -3.91
N SER A 15 8.07 -1.61 -4.04
CA SER A 15 9.20 -2.54 -4.13
C SER A 15 9.62 -3.09 -2.77
N ILE A 16 9.66 -2.24 -1.73
CA ILE A 16 10.13 -2.57 -0.39
C ILE A 16 9.07 -3.38 0.35
N ILE A 17 7.82 -2.90 0.41
CA ILE A 17 6.71 -3.57 1.10
C ILE A 17 6.18 -4.75 0.27
N LYS A 18 6.63 -4.89 -0.99
CA LYS A 18 6.22 -5.95 -1.92
C LYS A 18 4.71 -5.92 -2.19
N ILE A 19 4.21 -4.74 -2.53
CA ILE A 19 2.82 -4.51 -2.94
C ILE A 19 2.74 -4.03 -4.40
N ASN A 20 1.54 -3.99 -4.96
CA ASN A 20 1.25 -3.35 -6.23
C ASN A 20 1.59 -1.85 -6.14
N SER A 21 2.09 -1.30 -7.25
CA SER A 21 2.29 0.13 -7.36
C SER A 21 0.95 0.85 -7.33
N SER A 22 1.02 2.18 -7.15
CA SER A 22 -0.13 3.08 -7.25
C SER A 22 -1.00 2.87 -8.50
N ASN A 23 -0.37 2.46 -9.60
CA ASN A 23 -1.00 2.27 -10.90
C ASN A 23 -1.53 0.85 -11.11
N GLY A 24 -1.53 0.00 -10.08
CA GLY A 24 -2.06 -1.35 -10.12
C GLY A 24 -3.38 -1.47 -9.34
N TYR A 25 -4.14 -2.54 -9.61
CA TYR A 25 -5.31 -2.87 -8.80
C TYR A 25 -4.90 -3.10 -7.34
N TYR A 26 -5.71 -2.58 -6.40
CA TYR A 26 -5.50 -2.68 -4.95
C TYR A 26 -4.15 -2.10 -4.47
N GLY A 27 -3.62 -1.07 -5.15
CA GLY A 27 -2.33 -0.44 -4.84
C GLY A 27 -2.33 0.44 -3.57
N CYS A 28 -3.49 0.72 -2.99
CA CYS A 28 -3.59 1.40 -1.70
C CYS A 28 -3.28 0.43 -0.56
N LEU A 29 -2.50 0.88 0.42
CA LEU A 29 -2.19 0.08 1.61
C LEU A 29 -3.19 0.28 2.76
N LYS A 30 -4.07 1.29 2.66
CA LYS A 30 -5.08 1.62 3.68
C LYS A 30 -6.49 1.15 3.34
N CYS A 31 -6.78 0.81 2.08
CA CYS A 31 -8.07 0.24 1.68
C CYS A 31 -7.90 -1.04 0.86
N VAL A 32 -8.99 -1.78 0.71
CA VAL A 32 -9.07 -2.97 -0.15
C VAL A 32 -9.87 -2.68 -1.43
N GLN A 33 -10.01 -1.40 -1.77
CA GLN A 33 -10.77 -1.00 -2.95
C GLN A 33 -10.04 -1.39 -4.24
N LYS A 34 -10.78 -2.02 -5.17
CA LYS A 34 -10.28 -2.29 -6.51
C LYS A 34 -10.36 -1.02 -7.36
N GLY A 35 -9.24 -0.62 -7.96
CA GLY A 35 -9.24 0.40 -9.00
C GLY A 35 -9.95 -0.08 -10.28
N LYS A 36 -10.26 0.85 -11.18
CA LYS A 36 -10.80 0.62 -12.52
C LYS A 36 -9.83 1.20 -13.54
N ASN A 37 -9.50 0.42 -14.57
CA ASN A 37 -8.76 0.92 -15.72
C ASN A 37 -9.69 1.80 -16.56
N ILE A 38 -9.31 3.06 -16.74
CA ILE A 38 -9.98 3.98 -17.64
C ILE A 38 -9.05 4.20 -18.85
N PRO A 39 -9.50 3.90 -20.08
CA PRO A 39 -8.74 4.22 -21.27
C PRO A 39 -8.61 5.74 -21.42
N THR A 40 -7.45 6.18 -21.85
CA THR A 40 -7.12 7.57 -22.17
C THR A 40 -6.50 7.62 -23.55
N GLU A 41 -6.37 8.81 -24.13
CA GLU A 41 -5.73 8.99 -25.44
C GLU A 41 -4.29 8.44 -25.49
N ARG A 42 -3.62 8.30 -24.32
CA ARG A 42 -2.24 7.82 -24.19
C ARG A 42 -2.13 6.64 -23.22
N GLY A 43 -2.97 5.62 -23.40
CA GLY A 43 -2.91 4.37 -22.63
C GLY A 43 -4.01 4.26 -21.58
N PHE A 44 -3.70 3.69 -20.41
CA PHE A 44 -4.70 3.44 -19.35
C PHE A 44 -4.28 4.09 -18.05
N VAL A 45 -5.26 4.64 -17.33
CA VAL A 45 -5.08 5.17 -15.97
C VAL A 45 -5.96 4.37 -15.02
N ILE A 46 -5.40 3.95 -13.88
CA ILE A 46 -6.18 3.39 -12.79
C ILE A 46 -6.86 4.53 -12.02
N THR A 47 -8.18 4.45 -11.90
CA THR A 47 -8.99 5.33 -11.05
C THR A 47 -9.66 4.52 -9.96
N TYR A 48 -9.82 5.08 -8.77
CA TYR A 48 -10.54 4.42 -7.68
C TYR A 48 -11.95 4.99 -7.61
N PRO A 49 -13.01 4.16 -7.58
CA PRO A 49 -14.38 4.66 -7.50
C PRO A 49 -14.58 5.50 -6.23
N TYR A 50 -15.14 6.69 -6.37
CA TYR A 50 -15.45 7.54 -5.22
C TYR A 50 -16.90 7.31 -4.81
N ASP A 51 -17.11 6.92 -3.55
CA ASP A 51 -18.43 6.81 -2.93
C ASP A 51 -18.55 7.90 -1.85
N ILE A 52 -19.57 8.75 -1.96
CA ILE A 52 -19.80 9.83 -0.99
C ILE A 52 -20.12 9.26 0.39
N SER A 53 -20.79 8.11 0.46
CA SER A 53 -21.16 7.47 1.73
C SER A 53 -19.96 6.79 2.41
N ASN A 54 -18.94 6.44 1.64
CA ASN A 54 -17.70 5.83 2.13
C ASN A 54 -16.48 6.29 1.29
N PRO A 55 -15.97 7.51 1.53
CA PRO A 55 -14.97 8.15 0.66
C PRO A 55 -13.61 7.47 0.66
N ASP A 56 -13.26 6.78 1.75
CA ASP A 56 -11.97 6.09 1.92
C ASP A 56 -11.99 4.62 1.43
N GLY A 57 -13.17 4.15 1.02
CA GLY A 57 -13.39 2.76 0.65
C GLY A 57 -13.36 1.79 1.83
N PRO A 58 -13.43 0.47 1.57
CA PRO A 58 -13.33 -0.54 2.62
C PRO A 58 -11.92 -0.50 3.26
N PRO A 59 -11.80 -0.29 4.58
CA PRO A 59 -10.51 -0.14 5.23
C PRO A 59 -9.72 -1.45 5.18
N ARG A 60 -8.40 -1.34 5.00
CA ARG A 60 -7.47 -2.45 5.18
C ARG A 60 -7.01 -2.44 6.63
N THR A 61 -7.41 -3.43 7.40
CA THR A 61 -6.91 -3.65 8.76
C THR A 61 -5.61 -4.43 8.72
N GLU A 62 -4.91 -4.47 9.86
CA GLU A 62 -3.71 -5.29 10.03
C GLU A 62 -4.00 -6.77 9.84
N ASP A 63 -5.08 -7.26 10.47
CA ASP A 63 -5.50 -8.67 10.37
C ASP A 63 -5.79 -9.05 8.93
N LEU A 64 -6.51 -8.19 8.20
CA LEU A 64 -6.84 -8.42 6.79
C LEU A 64 -5.60 -8.35 5.89
N TYR A 65 -4.62 -7.50 6.22
CA TYR A 65 -3.34 -7.48 5.51
C TYR A 65 -2.57 -8.79 5.73
N ASN A 66 -2.54 -9.29 6.97
CA ASN A 66 -1.85 -10.54 7.32
C ASN A 66 -2.51 -11.75 6.69
N GLU A 67 -3.86 -11.83 6.72
CA GLU A 67 -4.63 -12.86 6.03
C GLU A 67 -4.30 -12.91 4.54
N HIS A 68 -4.39 -11.77 3.84
CA HIS A 68 -4.06 -11.70 2.42
C HIS A 68 -2.58 -12.02 2.12
N LEU A 69 -1.67 -11.68 3.04
CA LEU A 69 -0.26 -12.03 2.92
C LEU A 69 -0.05 -13.54 3.05
N GLU A 70 -0.66 -14.19 4.04
CA GLU A 70 -0.60 -15.64 4.24
C GLU A 70 -1.18 -16.39 3.04
N GLU A 71 -2.38 -15.99 2.57
CA GLU A 71 -2.99 -16.52 1.35
C GLU A 71 -2.06 -16.39 0.15
N GLN A 72 -1.41 -15.24 -0.02
CA GLN A 72 -0.46 -15.01 -1.11
C GLN A 72 0.79 -15.89 -0.98
N LEU A 73 1.31 -16.11 0.24
CA LEU A 73 2.48 -16.95 0.47
C LEU A 73 2.19 -18.42 0.15
N ILE A 74 0.98 -18.90 0.44
CA ILE A 74 0.50 -20.24 0.07
C ILE A 74 0.35 -20.33 -1.46
N THR A 75 -0.36 -19.38 -2.06
CA THR A 75 -0.69 -19.40 -3.49
C THR A 75 0.52 -19.15 -4.40
N ARG A 76 1.52 -18.40 -3.94
CA ARG A 76 2.75 -18.19 -4.71
C ARG A 76 3.51 -19.50 -4.95
N ARG A 77 3.39 -20.48 -4.04
CA ARG A 77 3.98 -21.81 -4.23
C ARG A 77 3.36 -22.54 -5.44
N SER A 78 2.11 -22.25 -5.78
CA SER A 78 1.41 -22.84 -6.94
C SER A 78 1.49 -22.00 -8.23
N LYS A 79 2.24 -20.88 -8.24
CA LYS A 79 2.42 -19.95 -9.40
C LYS A 79 1.13 -19.39 -10.03
N ALA A 80 -0.04 -19.64 -9.45
CA ALA A 80 -1.33 -19.34 -10.10
C ALA A 80 -1.75 -17.87 -10.03
N ILE A 81 -1.38 -17.14 -8.95
CA ILE A 81 -1.86 -15.77 -8.71
C ILE A 81 -0.66 -14.82 -8.44
N PRO A 82 -0.50 -13.74 -9.23
CA PRO A 82 0.64 -12.83 -9.09
C PRO A 82 0.57 -11.93 -7.86
N HIS A 83 -0.63 -11.67 -7.34
CA HIS A 83 -0.86 -10.92 -6.09
C HIS A 83 -2.24 -11.20 -5.50
N ARG A 84 -2.38 -11.09 -4.17
CA ARG A 84 -3.67 -11.14 -3.46
C ARG A 84 -3.99 -9.76 -2.91
N PHE A 85 -5.07 -9.14 -3.40
CA PHE A 85 -5.44 -7.76 -3.04
C PHE A 85 -4.27 -6.75 -3.07
N GLY A 86 -3.42 -6.88 -4.08
CA GLY A 86 -2.26 -6.01 -4.26
C GLY A 86 -1.03 -6.39 -3.43
N ILE A 87 -1.07 -7.43 -2.60
CA ILE A 87 0.10 -7.97 -1.89
C ILE A 87 0.79 -9.01 -2.78
N LYS A 88 2.09 -8.84 -3.05
CA LYS A 88 2.88 -9.74 -3.91
C LYS A 88 3.69 -10.75 -3.10
N ALA A 89 4.25 -10.32 -1.97
CA ALA A 89 5.15 -11.12 -1.16
C ALA A 89 5.29 -10.58 0.26
N ASN A 90 5.97 -11.34 1.12
CA ASN A 90 6.46 -10.84 2.39
C ASN A 90 7.66 -9.89 2.18
N CYS A 91 7.82 -8.91 3.06
CA CYS A 91 8.96 -7.98 3.05
C CYS A 91 9.80 -8.11 4.31
N SER A 92 11.06 -7.67 4.26
CA SER A 92 11.97 -7.75 5.41
C SER A 92 11.49 -6.92 6.62
N LEU A 93 10.74 -5.84 6.38
CA LEU A 93 10.19 -5.00 7.45
C LEU A 93 9.14 -5.73 8.28
N ASN A 94 8.43 -6.70 7.70
CA ASN A 94 7.45 -7.52 8.44
C ASN A 94 8.11 -8.43 9.49
N GLN A 95 9.44 -8.58 9.48
CA GLN A 95 10.17 -9.32 10.52
C GLN A 95 10.39 -8.49 11.79
N LEU A 96 10.14 -7.17 11.74
CA LEU A 96 10.30 -6.29 12.89
C LEU A 96 9.09 -6.43 13.82
N LYS A 97 9.35 -6.73 15.11
CA LYS A 97 8.34 -7.02 16.14
C LYS A 97 7.22 -5.97 16.26
N TYR A 98 7.52 -4.71 15.99
CA TYR A 98 6.59 -3.58 16.14
C TYR A 98 6.23 -2.91 14.81
N PHE A 99 6.50 -3.56 13.68
CA PHE A 99 6.16 -3.02 12.37
C PHE A 99 4.83 -3.59 11.87
N ASN A 100 3.88 -2.69 11.69
CA ASN A 100 2.62 -2.93 11.01
C ASN A 100 2.66 -2.19 9.67
N ALA A 101 2.68 -2.93 8.57
CA ALA A 101 2.75 -2.37 7.22
C ALA A 101 1.63 -1.36 6.95
N VAL A 102 0.41 -1.66 7.40
CA VAL A 102 -0.75 -0.77 7.24
C VAL A 102 -0.55 0.51 8.04
N LYS A 103 -0.21 0.47 9.34
CA LYS A 103 -0.15 1.66 10.21
C LYS A 103 1.14 2.46 10.05
N ASN A 104 2.28 1.78 10.01
CA ASN A 104 3.60 2.40 10.06
C ASN A 104 4.09 2.91 8.70
N THR A 105 3.44 2.52 7.60
CA THR A 105 3.73 3.08 6.27
C THR A 105 2.86 4.31 6.01
N ASN A 106 3.48 5.38 5.51
CA ASN A 106 2.76 6.59 5.12
C ASN A 106 1.75 6.33 3.98
N ILE A 107 0.66 7.10 3.99
CA ILE A 107 -0.39 7.06 2.99
C ILE A 107 0.15 7.64 1.69
N ASP A 108 0.06 6.84 0.63
CA ASP A 108 0.24 7.33 -0.73
C ASP A 108 -1.00 8.15 -1.10
N ALA A 109 -0.79 9.27 -1.78
CA ALA A 109 -1.75 10.28 -2.21
C ALA A 109 -2.82 9.78 -3.22
N MET A 110 -3.20 8.51 -3.16
CA MET A 110 -4.05 7.81 -4.13
C MET A 110 -5.55 7.96 -3.84
N HIS A 111 -5.94 8.15 -2.57
CA HIS A 111 -7.32 8.54 -2.21
C HIS A 111 -7.52 10.06 -2.17
N ASN A 112 -6.59 10.83 -2.73
CA ASN A 112 -6.69 12.28 -2.67
C ASN A 112 -7.95 12.77 -3.37
N ARG A 113 -8.94 13.20 -2.58
CA ARG A 113 -9.58 14.48 -2.84
C ARG A 113 -9.52 15.34 -1.58
N CYS A 114 -8.87 16.50 -1.76
CA CYS A 114 -8.85 17.68 -0.88
C CYS A 114 -8.06 17.62 0.43
N THR A 115 -6.75 17.84 0.33
CA THR A 115 -6.16 19.02 0.99
C THR A 115 -5.25 19.69 -0.03
N LEU A 116 -5.37 21.01 -0.14
CA LEU A 116 -4.61 21.92 -1.00
C LEU A 116 -3.13 21.98 -0.58
N ILE A 117 -2.44 20.85 -0.55
CA ILE A 117 -1.01 20.82 -0.33
C ILE A 117 -0.40 19.82 -1.31
N LYS A 118 0.16 20.37 -2.39
CA LYS A 118 1.18 19.69 -3.17
C LYS A 118 2.36 19.43 -2.21
N PHE A 119 2.33 18.33 -1.48
CA PHE A 119 3.54 17.82 -0.87
C PHE A 119 4.32 17.09 -1.96
N GLU A 120 5.20 17.83 -2.63
CA GLU A 120 6.38 17.25 -3.28
C GLU A 120 7.30 16.68 -2.19
N THR A 121 6.92 15.54 -1.62
CA THR A 121 7.81 14.78 -0.75
C THR A 121 8.70 13.89 -1.60
N THR A 122 9.73 14.49 -2.17
CA THR A 122 11.01 13.81 -2.40
C THR A 122 11.71 13.76 -1.05
N ILE A 123 11.65 12.63 -0.32
CA ILE A 123 12.38 12.51 0.96
C ILE A 123 13.07 11.15 1.08
N LEU A 124 14.34 11.25 1.49
CA LEU A 124 15.30 10.20 1.82
C LEU A 124 14.80 9.22 2.89
N TYR A 125 15.34 8.00 2.83
CA TYR A 125 15.22 6.96 3.83
C TYR A 125 15.63 7.47 5.24
N PHE A 126 14.67 7.58 6.16
CA PHE A 126 14.94 7.67 7.60
C PHE A 126 14.23 6.53 8.32
N ILE A 127 15.00 5.55 8.78
CA ILE A 127 14.55 4.62 9.83
C ILE A 127 14.97 5.28 11.15
N SER A 128 14.05 6.04 11.77
CA SER A 128 14.29 6.57 13.12
C SER A 128 13.95 5.49 14.13
N ALA A 129 14.97 4.85 14.71
CA ALA A 129 14.84 4.03 15.91
C ALA A 129 15.29 4.88 17.11
N THR A 130 14.34 5.43 17.87
CA THR A 130 14.66 6.12 19.12
C THR A 130 14.97 5.10 20.20
N VAL A 131 16.23 5.06 20.63
CA VAL A 131 16.71 4.34 21.81
C VAL A 131 16.42 5.21 23.03
N ASN A 132 15.66 4.67 23.99
CA ASN A 132 15.65 5.08 25.39
C ASN A 132 15.49 3.81 26.22
#